data_AF-A0A6V8NS57-F1
#
_entry.id   AF-A0A6V8NS57-F1
#
_cell.length_a   1.000
_cell.length_b   1.000
_cell.length_c   1.000
_cell.angle_alpha   90.00
_cell.angle_beta   90.00
_cell.angle_gamma   90.00
#
_symmetry.space_group_name_H-M   'P 1'
#
loop_
_entity.id
_entity.type
_entity.pdbx_description
1 polymer ?
#
loop_
_entity_poly.entity_id
_entity_poly.type
_entity_poly.pdbx_seq_one_letter_code
_entity_poly.pdbx_strand_id
1 'polypeptide(L)'
;IIVDTRSAHRLGEFRSVAGNLMSRPVKTIDSETTILEAGNIMTKYGHAGLPIVQGDKLIGVISRKDVDKAIGHGLGHAPVKGFLSKEVVTADLTTSIMELRTMMIEHNIGRIPVVDKGKLVGIITRTDLLRALHGSDYISGREQLPPSGVIIEKSEIKKRIKDLLPHFIQEVLEKTGQIASELNVKAYLVGGIVRDILLNQPNFDLDIVIEVDGITFAKRLTEIIGGRIRTHQKFGTAVLILKNGFHMDIATARTEFYEYPAALPSVERGSIRQDLYRRDFTINAMAISLNEDTFGEVLDFFVAQRDLAKRKNRVITNL
;
A
#
# COMPACT_ATOMS: atom_id res chain seq x y z
N ILE A 1 -15.80 28.79 -24.74
CA ILE A 1 -14.43 28.69 -24.17
C ILE A 1 -13.81 27.47 -24.80
N ILE A 2 -12.99 27.66 -25.83
CA ILE A 2 -12.26 26.57 -26.49
C ILE A 2 -11.14 26.19 -25.52
N VAL A 3 -11.24 25.02 -24.91
CA VAL A 3 -10.20 24.51 -24.02
C VAL A 3 -9.02 24.11 -24.89
N ASP A 4 -7.89 24.79 -24.67
CA ASP A 4 -6.63 24.60 -25.39
C ASP A 4 -6.10 23.17 -25.21
N THR A 5 -6.23 22.35 -26.25
CA THR A 5 -5.78 20.95 -26.31
C THR A 5 -4.26 20.80 -26.22
N ARG A 6 -3.47 21.87 -26.41
CA ARG A 6 -2.01 21.83 -26.22
C ARG A 6 -1.60 21.81 -24.75
N SER A 7 -2.43 22.31 -23.85
CA SER A 7 -2.17 22.34 -22.41
C SER A 7 -2.36 20.96 -21.75
N ALA A 8 -3.35 20.17 -22.21
CA ALA A 8 -3.58 18.80 -21.76
C ALA A 8 -2.46 17.83 -22.20
N HIS A 9 -1.90 18.04 -23.39
CA HIS A 9 -0.80 17.21 -23.90
C HIS A 9 0.49 17.38 -23.09
N ARG A 10 0.82 18.61 -22.67
CA ARG A 10 1.97 18.88 -21.78
C ARG A 10 1.79 18.34 -20.37
N LEU A 11 0.57 18.36 -19.83
CA LEU A 11 0.23 17.76 -18.53
C LEU A 11 0.29 16.22 -18.56
N GLY A 12 -0.04 15.61 -19.70
CA GLY A 12 0.10 14.17 -19.94
C GLY A 12 1.56 13.71 -20.04
N GLU A 13 2.42 14.50 -20.69
CA GLU A 13 3.87 14.24 -20.75
C GLU A 13 4.57 14.45 -19.41
N PHE A 14 4.14 15.43 -18.60
CA PHE A 14 4.72 15.65 -17.28
C PHE A 14 4.46 14.45 -16.34
N ARG A 15 3.30 13.79 -16.46
CA ARG A 15 2.96 12.60 -15.65
C ARG A 15 3.64 11.30 -16.12
N SER A 16 4.40 11.31 -17.21
CA SER A 16 4.89 10.08 -17.87
C SER A 16 6.39 9.84 -17.79
N VAL A 17 7.08 10.47 -16.83
CA VAL A 17 8.52 10.26 -16.58
C VAL A 17 8.77 9.52 -15.26
N ALA A 18 9.93 8.86 -15.16
CA ALA A 18 10.35 8.04 -14.04
C ALA A 18 10.21 8.74 -12.68
N GLY A 19 10.57 10.03 -12.61
CA GLY A 19 10.51 10.83 -11.39
C GLY A 19 9.11 10.92 -10.77
N ASN A 20 8.05 10.87 -11.59
CA ASN A 20 6.67 10.95 -11.11
C ASN A 20 6.04 9.57 -10.86
N LEU A 21 6.71 8.49 -11.29
CA LEU A 21 6.23 7.12 -11.17
C LEU A 21 6.91 6.34 -10.03
N MET A 22 8.16 6.68 -9.71
CA MET A 22 8.98 5.92 -8.77
C MET A 22 8.43 5.95 -7.34
N SER A 23 8.64 4.85 -6.63
CA SER A 23 8.39 4.78 -5.20
C SER A 23 9.61 5.24 -4.39
N ARG A 24 9.35 5.96 -3.29
CA ARG A 24 10.34 6.45 -2.30
C ARG A 24 9.76 6.29 -0.88
N PRO A 25 10.60 6.04 0.16
CA PRO A 25 12.02 5.71 0.09
C PRO A 25 12.26 4.28 -0.42
N VAL A 26 13.40 4.04 -1.06
CA VAL A 26 13.75 2.71 -1.59
C VAL A 26 14.35 1.86 -0.48
N LYS A 27 13.81 0.67 -0.24
CA LYS A 27 14.44 -0.29 0.66
C LYS A 27 15.66 -0.90 -0.03
N THR A 28 16.84 -0.68 0.55
CA THR A 28 18.11 -1.20 0.06
C THR A 28 18.74 -2.14 1.09
N ILE A 29 19.77 -2.87 0.66
CA ILE A 29 20.63 -3.69 1.51
C ILE A 29 22.10 -3.37 1.25
N ASP A 30 22.95 -3.55 2.25
CA ASP A 30 24.40 -3.38 2.09
C ASP A 30 25.00 -4.58 1.34
N SER A 31 26.11 -4.34 0.63
CA SER A 31 26.92 -5.36 -0.05
C SER A 31 27.33 -6.58 0.80
N GLU A 32 27.50 -6.39 2.11
CA GLU A 32 27.88 -7.45 3.06
C GLU A 32 26.69 -8.17 3.68
N THR A 33 25.45 -7.72 3.43
CA THR A 33 24.22 -8.39 3.89
C THR A 33 24.24 -9.84 3.43
N THR A 34 23.85 -10.78 4.30
CA THR A 34 23.82 -12.20 3.92
C THR A 34 22.64 -12.51 3.00
N ILE A 35 22.75 -13.57 2.19
CA ILE A 35 21.66 -14.04 1.32
C ILE A 35 20.40 -14.36 2.14
N LEU A 36 20.56 -14.99 3.30
CA LEU A 36 19.45 -15.35 4.17
C LEU A 36 18.74 -14.09 4.71
N GLU A 37 19.51 -13.11 5.16
CA GLU A 37 18.98 -11.83 5.62
C GLU A 37 18.28 -11.06 4.50
N ALA A 38 18.86 -11.04 3.29
CA ALA A 38 18.23 -10.46 2.11
C ALA A 38 16.89 -11.15 1.79
N GLY A 39 16.84 -12.48 1.91
CA GLY A 39 15.59 -13.25 1.78
C GLY A 39 14.56 -12.90 2.83
N ASN A 40 14.98 -12.74 4.08
CA ASN A 40 14.12 -12.30 5.17
C ASN A 40 13.57 -10.90 4.91
N ILE A 41 14.39 -9.95 4.47
CA ILE A 41 13.96 -8.60 4.09
C ILE A 41 12.95 -8.67 2.93
N MET A 42 13.22 -9.48 1.91
CA MET A 42 12.29 -9.66 0.78
C MET A 42 10.94 -10.20 1.23
N THR A 43 10.92 -11.20 2.11
CA THR A 43 9.69 -11.74 2.70
C THR A 43 8.99 -10.69 3.57
N LYS A 44 9.75 -10.03 4.47
CA LYS A 44 9.30 -9.00 5.41
C LYS A 44 8.54 -7.86 4.73
N TYR A 45 9.01 -7.43 3.56
CA TYR A 45 8.45 -6.29 2.83
C TYR A 45 7.69 -6.68 1.56
N GLY A 46 7.50 -7.98 1.28
CA GLY A 46 6.84 -8.45 0.07
C GLY A 46 7.56 -8.01 -1.22
N HIS A 47 8.87 -7.85 -1.17
CA HIS A 47 9.68 -7.39 -2.29
C HIS A 47 10.32 -8.58 -3.00
N ALA A 48 10.05 -8.76 -4.29
CA ALA A 48 10.67 -9.84 -5.06
C ALA A 48 12.14 -9.58 -5.47
N GLY A 49 12.83 -8.64 -4.81
CA GLY A 49 14.17 -8.16 -5.18
C GLY A 49 14.51 -6.81 -4.56
N LEU A 50 15.80 -6.56 -4.33
CA LEU A 50 16.33 -5.43 -3.57
C LEU A 50 17.52 -4.80 -4.29
N PRO A 51 17.66 -3.45 -4.32
CA PRO A 51 18.90 -2.80 -4.69
C PRO A 51 19.96 -2.99 -3.61
N ILE A 52 21.18 -3.29 -4.04
CA ILE A 52 22.36 -3.42 -3.21
C ILE A 52 23.16 -2.13 -3.31
N VAL A 53 23.46 -1.53 -2.17
CA VAL A 53 24.23 -0.29 -2.08
C VAL A 53 25.51 -0.48 -1.29
N GLN A 54 26.47 0.41 -1.53
CA GLN A 54 27.63 0.64 -0.67
C GLN A 54 27.65 2.13 -0.33
N GLY A 55 27.24 2.47 0.89
CA GLY A 55 26.86 3.85 1.23
C GLY A 55 25.66 4.33 0.38
N ASP A 56 25.79 5.46 -0.31
CA ASP A 56 24.75 6.00 -1.19
C ASP A 56 24.80 5.45 -2.63
N LYS A 57 25.83 4.65 -2.97
CA LYS A 57 26.08 4.21 -4.34
C LYS A 57 25.41 2.87 -4.60
N LEU A 58 24.59 2.81 -5.64
CA LEU A 58 24.04 1.57 -6.17
C LEU A 58 25.16 0.74 -6.81
N ILE A 59 25.37 -0.49 -6.33
CA ILE A 59 26.40 -1.41 -6.85
C ILE A 59 25.82 -2.67 -7.51
N GLY A 60 24.54 -2.95 -7.29
CA GLY A 60 23.93 -4.18 -7.74
C GLY A 60 22.42 -4.24 -7.47
N VAL A 61 21.79 -5.27 -7.99
CA VAL A 61 20.45 -5.70 -7.60
C VAL A 61 20.49 -7.20 -7.36
N ILE A 62 19.65 -7.67 -6.45
CA ILE A 62 19.42 -9.09 -6.21
C ILE A 62 17.95 -9.41 -6.30
N SER A 63 17.59 -10.47 -7.03
CA SER A 63 16.20 -10.92 -7.16
C SER A 63 15.87 -12.02 -6.15
N ARG A 64 14.57 -12.23 -5.92
CA ARG A 64 14.11 -13.35 -5.10
C ARG A 64 14.58 -14.71 -5.64
N LYS A 65 14.64 -14.84 -6.97
CA LYS A 65 15.14 -16.05 -7.64
C LYS A 65 16.61 -16.32 -7.30
N ASP A 66 17.44 -15.27 -7.23
CA ASP A 66 18.86 -15.41 -6.89
C ASP A 66 19.03 -15.85 -5.43
N VAL A 67 18.24 -15.25 -4.53
CA VAL A 67 18.21 -15.63 -3.11
C VAL A 67 17.76 -17.07 -2.94
N ASP A 68 16.61 -17.45 -3.51
CA ASP A 68 16.05 -18.79 -3.35
C ASP A 68 17.00 -19.86 -3.93
N LYS A 69 17.65 -19.56 -5.06
CA LYS A 69 18.68 -20.44 -5.65
C LYS A 69 19.90 -20.58 -4.73
N ALA A 70 20.41 -19.49 -4.18
CA ALA A 70 21.56 -19.52 -3.28
C ALA A 70 21.25 -20.26 -1.97
N ILE A 71 20.07 -20.06 -1.38
CA ILE A 71 19.61 -20.81 -0.20
C ILE A 71 19.48 -22.30 -0.53
N GLY A 72 18.91 -22.65 -1.68
CA GLY A 72 18.80 -24.04 -2.13
C GLY A 72 20.15 -24.76 -2.29
N HIS A 73 21.24 -24.01 -2.45
CA HIS A 73 22.61 -24.52 -2.49
C HIS A 73 23.36 -24.40 -1.15
N GLY A 74 22.69 -24.03 -0.05
CA GLY A 74 23.31 -23.90 1.27
C GLY A 74 24.15 -22.62 1.45
N LEU A 75 24.03 -21.64 0.55
CA LEU A 75 24.83 -20.41 0.54
C LEU A 75 24.15 -19.25 1.29
N GLY A 76 23.23 -19.53 2.22
CA GLY A 76 22.49 -18.51 2.96
C GLY A 76 23.37 -17.55 3.76
N HIS A 77 24.53 -18.03 4.23
CA HIS A 77 25.51 -17.25 4.99
C HIS A 77 26.40 -16.35 4.11
N ALA A 78 26.44 -16.59 2.80
CA ALA A 78 27.31 -15.85 1.91
C ALA A 78 26.78 -14.41 1.70
N PRO A 79 27.66 -13.42 1.49
CA PRO A 79 27.26 -12.04 1.27
C PRO A 79 26.63 -11.85 -0.11
N VAL A 80 25.64 -10.95 -0.21
CA VAL A 80 24.92 -10.66 -1.46
C VAL A 80 25.81 -10.16 -2.58
N LYS A 81 26.97 -9.54 -2.26
CA LYS A 81 27.95 -9.12 -3.27
C LYS A 81 28.49 -10.26 -4.15
N GLY A 82 28.43 -11.51 -3.68
CA GLY A 82 28.83 -12.68 -4.46
C GLY A 82 27.81 -13.09 -5.52
N PHE A 83 26.58 -12.53 -5.47
CA PHE A 83 25.44 -12.95 -6.27
C PHE A 83 24.77 -11.78 -7.01
N LEU A 84 25.40 -10.60 -7.02
CA LEU A 84 24.86 -9.43 -7.69
C LEU A 84 25.03 -9.52 -9.22
N SER A 85 24.07 -8.94 -9.93
CA SER A 85 24.26 -8.57 -11.34
C SER A 85 25.00 -7.22 -11.41
N LYS A 86 26.21 -7.21 -12.00
CA LYS A 86 27.07 -6.00 -12.09
C LYS A 86 26.55 -4.98 -13.10
N GLU A 87 25.86 -5.42 -14.14
CA GLU A 87 25.21 -4.54 -15.11
C GLU A 87 23.79 -4.23 -14.63
N VAL A 88 23.69 -3.24 -13.75
CA VAL A 88 22.39 -2.79 -13.26
C VAL A 88 21.79 -1.85 -14.29
N VAL A 89 20.67 -2.27 -14.88
CA VAL A 89 19.86 -1.42 -15.72
C VAL A 89 19.18 -0.38 -14.83
N THR A 90 19.50 0.90 -15.03
CA THR A 90 19.00 2.04 -14.24
C THR A 90 18.33 3.07 -15.13
N ALA A 91 17.44 3.87 -14.56
CA ALA A 91 16.81 5.01 -15.22
C ALA A 91 17.14 6.33 -14.52
N ASP A 92 17.08 7.44 -15.26
CA ASP A 92 17.17 8.79 -14.71
C ASP A 92 15.77 9.36 -14.43
N LEU A 93 15.67 10.46 -13.68
CA LEU A 93 14.40 11.10 -13.31
C LEU A 93 13.53 11.49 -14.52
N THR A 94 14.14 11.75 -15.67
CA THR A 94 13.48 12.16 -16.91
C THR A 94 13.19 11.02 -17.87
N THR A 95 13.63 9.78 -17.56
CA THR A 95 13.39 8.62 -18.42
C THR A 95 11.90 8.41 -18.62
N SER A 96 11.47 8.24 -19.87
CA SER A 96 10.05 8.15 -20.20
C SER A 96 9.45 6.78 -19.83
N ILE A 97 8.15 6.73 -19.59
CA ILE A 97 7.41 5.47 -19.37
C ILE A 97 7.62 4.47 -20.53
N MET A 98 7.66 4.95 -21.78
CA MET A 98 7.86 4.07 -22.93
C MET A 98 9.26 3.45 -22.94
N GLU A 99 10.26 4.24 -22.59
CA GLU A 99 11.64 3.78 -22.46
C GLU A 99 11.79 2.78 -21.29
N LEU A 100 11.23 3.10 -20.12
CA LEU A 100 11.19 2.18 -18.98
C LEU A 100 10.54 0.83 -19.36
N ARG A 101 9.47 0.86 -20.15
CA ARG A 101 8.79 -0.35 -20.65
C ARG A 101 9.74 -1.16 -21.53
N THR A 102 10.40 -0.52 -22.49
CA THR A 102 11.37 -1.17 -23.38
C THR A 102 12.51 -1.80 -22.60
N MET A 103 13.11 -1.07 -21.66
CA MET A 103 14.17 -1.57 -20.78
C MET A 103 13.70 -2.82 -19.99
N MET A 104 12.49 -2.82 -19.46
CA MET A 104 11.96 -3.99 -18.73
C MET A 104 11.75 -5.22 -19.61
N ILE A 105 11.39 -5.02 -20.88
CA ILE A 105 11.15 -6.10 -21.84
C ILE A 105 12.49 -6.66 -22.34
N GLU A 106 13.37 -5.79 -22.85
CA GLU A 106 14.65 -6.17 -23.47
C GLU A 106 15.58 -6.85 -22.48
N HIS A 107 15.66 -6.33 -21.25
CA HIS A 107 16.49 -6.93 -20.20
C HIS A 107 15.76 -8.00 -19.38
N ASN A 108 14.49 -8.27 -19.68
CA ASN A 108 13.61 -9.18 -18.93
C ASN A 108 13.62 -8.93 -17.40
N ILE A 109 13.61 -7.66 -17.01
CA ILE A 109 13.64 -7.23 -15.61
C ILE A 109 12.27 -6.78 -15.12
N GLY A 110 12.01 -6.99 -13.83
CA GLY A 110 10.74 -6.64 -13.18
C GLY A 110 10.74 -5.28 -12.47
N ARG A 111 11.92 -4.68 -12.33
CA ARG A 111 12.14 -3.45 -11.57
C ARG A 111 13.35 -2.71 -12.13
N ILE A 112 13.31 -1.39 -12.08
CA ILE A 112 14.39 -0.50 -12.52
C ILE A 112 14.67 0.50 -11.39
N PRO A 113 15.87 0.47 -10.79
CA PRO A 113 16.32 1.52 -9.89
C PRO A 113 16.43 2.85 -10.64
N VAL A 114 15.93 3.92 -10.03
CA VAL A 114 16.03 5.29 -10.55
C VAL A 114 17.16 6.01 -9.82
N VAL A 115 18.09 6.55 -10.59
CA VAL A 115 19.32 7.17 -10.10
C VAL A 115 19.31 8.65 -10.48
N ASP A 116 19.79 9.52 -9.61
CA ASP A 116 20.04 10.94 -9.93
C ASP A 116 21.44 11.31 -9.45
N LYS A 117 22.26 11.84 -10.37
CA LYS A 117 23.67 12.18 -10.11
C LYS A 117 24.46 11.05 -9.42
N GLY A 118 24.21 9.81 -9.82
CA GLY A 118 24.88 8.62 -9.28
C GLY A 118 24.36 8.10 -7.94
N LYS A 119 23.33 8.74 -7.35
CA LYS A 119 22.68 8.28 -6.11
C LYS A 119 21.38 7.56 -6.42
N LEU A 120 21.12 6.46 -5.73
CA LEU A 120 19.82 5.80 -5.82
C LEU A 120 18.76 6.70 -5.21
N VAL A 121 17.79 7.11 -6.01
CA VAL A 121 16.73 8.00 -5.55
C VAL A 121 15.34 7.38 -5.66
N GLY A 122 15.13 6.30 -6.39
CA GLY A 122 13.81 5.68 -6.52
C GLY A 122 13.87 4.26 -7.08
N ILE A 123 12.72 3.61 -7.14
CA ILE A 123 12.56 2.34 -7.85
C ILE A 123 11.20 2.31 -8.55
N ILE A 124 11.18 1.77 -9.76
CA ILE A 124 9.96 1.55 -10.55
C ILE A 124 9.81 0.05 -10.79
N THR A 125 8.63 -0.48 -10.52
CA THR A 125 8.29 -1.88 -10.79
C THR A 125 7.38 -2.01 -12.00
N ARG A 126 7.26 -3.23 -12.55
CA ARG A 126 6.26 -3.53 -13.59
C ARG A 126 4.86 -3.08 -13.18
N THR A 127 4.49 -3.24 -11.90
CA THR A 127 3.18 -2.80 -11.40
C THR A 127 2.99 -1.29 -11.52
N ASP A 128 4.03 -0.51 -11.25
CA ASP A 128 3.96 0.96 -11.37
C ASP A 128 3.78 1.34 -12.84
N LEU A 129 4.58 0.76 -13.73
CA LEU A 129 4.47 0.94 -15.19
C LEU A 129 3.07 0.61 -15.72
N LEU A 130 2.52 -0.51 -15.27
CA LEU A 130 1.20 -0.97 -15.66
C LEU A 130 0.09 -0.03 -15.17
N ARG A 131 0.16 0.46 -13.93
CA ARG A 131 -0.77 1.47 -13.40
C ARG A 131 -0.71 2.77 -14.21
N ALA A 132 0.50 3.19 -14.61
CA ALA A 132 0.67 4.44 -15.34
C ALA A 132 0.21 4.34 -16.81
N LEU A 133 0.40 3.19 -17.46
CA LEU A 133 0.03 2.98 -18.86
C LEU A 133 -1.47 2.78 -19.09
N HIS A 134 -2.17 2.25 -18.09
CA HIS A 134 -3.54 1.75 -18.27
C HIS A 134 -4.52 2.31 -17.22
N GLY A 135 -4.08 3.26 -16.39
CA GLY A 135 -4.87 3.77 -15.27
C GLY A 135 -5.15 2.70 -14.20
N SER A 136 -6.00 3.05 -13.25
CA SER A 136 -6.52 2.15 -12.21
C SER A 136 -7.19 0.87 -12.76
N ASP A 137 -7.48 0.84 -14.07
CA ASP A 137 -8.16 -0.27 -14.74
C ASP A 137 -7.25 -1.49 -15.00
N TYR A 138 -5.92 -1.39 -14.89
CA TYR A 138 -5.03 -2.54 -15.16
C TYR A 138 -4.83 -3.51 -14.02
N ILE A 139 -5.10 -3.12 -12.77
CA ILE A 139 -5.12 -4.10 -11.68
C ILE A 139 -6.21 -5.18 -11.95
N SER A 140 -7.13 -4.88 -12.87
CA SER A 140 -8.20 -5.75 -13.37
C SER A 140 -7.78 -6.85 -14.38
N GLY A 141 -6.55 -7.38 -14.38
CA GLY A 141 -6.29 -8.53 -15.27
C GLY A 141 -4.93 -9.23 -15.23
N ARG A 142 -4.81 -10.29 -14.41
CA ARG A 142 -4.65 -11.69 -14.89
C ARG A 142 -4.65 -12.69 -13.74
N GLU A 143 -5.86 -13.12 -13.38
CA GLU A 143 -6.35 -14.49 -13.62
C GLU A 143 -7.86 -14.33 -13.70
N GLN A 144 -8.45 -14.76 -14.83
CA GLN A 144 -9.87 -14.69 -15.18
C GLN A 144 -10.77 -14.31 -13.99
N LEU A 145 -11.10 -13.02 -13.89
CA LEU A 145 -12.29 -12.63 -13.15
C LEU A 145 -13.44 -13.29 -13.90
N PRO A 146 -14.22 -14.19 -13.27
CA PRO A 146 -15.44 -14.65 -13.92
C PRO A 146 -16.34 -13.44 -14.19
N PRO A 147 -17.27 -13.52 -15.15
CA PRO A 147 -18.06 -12.40 -15.68
C PRO A 147 -19.01 -11.71 -14.67
N SER A 148 -18.82 -11.92 -13.37
CA SER A 148 -19.75 -11.55 -12.30
C SER A 148 -19.11 -10.79 -11.13
N GLY A 149 -17.85 -10.36 -11.22
CA GLY A 149 -17.17 -9.59 -10.16
C GLY A 149 -17.24 -8.08 -10.39
N VAL A 150 -18.33 -7.44 -9.97
CA VAL A 150 -18.53 -5.99 -10.05
C VAL A 150 -17.43 -5.27 -9.25
N ILE A 151 -16.55 -4.52 -9.92
CA ILE A 151 -15.75 -3.48 -9.26
C ILE A 151 -16.75 -2.39 -8.89
N ILE A 152 -16.93 -2.16 -7.59
CA ILE A 152 -17.89 -1.15 -7.13
C ILE A 152 -17.24 0.22 -7.30
N GLU A 153 -17.81 1.06 -8.16
CA GLU A 153 -17.33 2.42 -8.37
C GLU A 153 -17.40 3.26 -7.09
N LYS A 154 -16.50 4.25 -6.96
CA LYS A 154 -16.48 5.16 -5.81
C LYS A 154 -17.83 5.88 -5.58
N SER A 155 -18.55 6.18 -6.66
CA SER A 155 -19.89 6.80 -6.64
C SER A 155 -20.91 5.93 -5.90
N GLU A 156 -20.89 4.63 -6.16
CA GLU A 156 -21.75 3.63 -5.53
C GLU A 156 -21.35 3.41 -4.07
N ILE A 157 -20.05 3.40 -3.74
CA ILE A 157 -19.58 3.32 -2.34
C ILE A 157 -20.06 4.53 -1.53
N LYS A 158 -19.93 5.74 -2.08
CA LYS A 158 -20.44 6.96 -1.44
C LYS A 158 -21.94 6.88 -1.16
N LYS A 159 -22.70 6.40 -2.15
CA LYS A 159 -24.14 6.20 -2.01
C LYS A 159 -24.46 5.19 -0.90
N ARG A 160 -23.78 4.04 -0.86
CA ARG A 160 -23.98 3.03 0.18
C ARG A 160 -23.62 3.53 1.57
N ILE A 161 -22.53 4.28 1.72
CA ILE A 161 -22.20 4.94 3.00
C ILE A 161 -23.35 5.84 3.46
N LYS A 162 -23.91 6.62 2.53
CA LYS A 162 -25.05 7.51 2.80
C LYS A 162 -26.33 6.77 3.17
N ASP A 163 -26.59 5.64 2.51
CA ASP A 163 -27.82 4.88 2.67
C ASP A 163 -27.77 3.92 3.88
N LEU A 164 -26.59 3.37 4.22
CA LEU A 164 -26.42 2.32 5.24
C LEU A 164 -25.98 2.86 6.60
N LEU A 165 -25.20 3.95 6.64
CA LEU A 165 -24.63 4.45 7.89
C LEU A 165 -25.48 5.60 8.46
N PRO A 166 -25.63 5.74 9.78
CA PRO A 166 -26.33 6.88 10.37
C PRO A 166 -25.60 8.19 10.09
N HIS A 167 -26.34 9.30 10.03
CA HIS A 167 -25.80 10.64 9.74
C HIS A 167 -24.59 11.01 10.61
N PHE A 168 -24.59 10.66 11.90
CA PHE A 168 -23.47 10.98 12.79
C PHE A 168 -22.19 10.22 12.42
N ILE A 169 -22.29 8.99 11.88
CA ILE A 169 -21.11 8.24 11.37
C ILE A 169 -20.63 8.88 10.07
N GLN A 170 -21.54 9.28 9.19
CA GLN A 170 -21.19 9.98 7.95
C GLN A 170 -20.41 11.27 8.26
N GLU A 171 -20.87 12.06 9.22
CA GLU A 171 -20.18 13.28 9.67
C GLU A 171 -18.78 12.98 10.23
N VAL A 172 -18.62 11.91 11.02
CA VAL A 172 -17.30 11.47 11.51
C VAL A 172 -16.37 11.11 10.36
N LEU A 173 -16.85 10.38 9.36
CA LEU A 173 -16.06 9.99 8.18
C LEU A 173 -15.64 11.22 7.35
N GLU A 174 -16.55 12.16 7.13
CA GLU A 174 -16.28 13.41 6.42
C GLU A 174 -15.24 14.27 7.17
N LYS A 175 -15.39 14.44 8.49
CA LYS A 175 -14.43 15.18 9.31
C LYS A 175 -13.07 14.50 9.37
N THR A 176 -13.04 13.18 9.43
CA THR A 176 -11.79 12.41 9.32
C THR A 176 -11.11 12.71 7.98
N GLY A 177 -11.86 12.67 6.88
CA GLY A 177 -11.35 12.98 5.55
C GLY A 177 -10.78 14.39 5.42
N GLN A 178 -11.49 15.39 5.93
CA GLN A 178 -11.06 16.80 5.94
C GLN A 178 -9.73 16.98 6.69
N ILE A 179 -9.65 16.50 7.93
CA ILE A 179 -8.42 16.59 8.73
C ILE A 179 -7.26 15.85 8.05
N ALA A 180 -7.54 14.68 7.45
CA ALA A 180 -6.54 13.90 6.74
C ALA A 180 -5.97 14.66 5.53
N SER A 181 -6.84 15.27 4.72
CA SER A 181 -6.45 16.14 3.61
C SER A 181 -5.65 17.35 4.07
N GLU A 182 -6.11 18.08 5.10
CA GLU A 182 -5.42 19.26 5.65
C GLU A 182 -4.00 18.96 6.13
N LEU A 183 -3.82 17.78 6.75
CA LEU A 183 -2.53 17.35 7.29
C LEU A 183 -1.66 16.64 6.25
N ASN A 184 -2.15 16.43 5.02
CA ASN A 184 -1.51 15.62 3.99
C ASN A 184 -1.16 14.21 4.49
N VAL A 185 -2.09 13.59 5.22
CA VAL A 185 -1.97 12.23 5.76
C VAL A 185 -3.07 11.37 5.18
N LYS A 186 -2.83 10.05 5.09
CA LYS A 186 -3.83 9.13 4.55
C LYS A 186 -4.64 8.49 5.65
N ALA A 187 -5.96 8.48 5.48
CA ALA A 187 -6.92 7.91 6.41
C ALA A 187 -7.84 6.92 5.69
N TYR A 188 -8.11 5.80 6.35
CA TYR A 188 -8.80 4.66 5.76
C TYR A 188 -9.83 4.08 6.71
N LEU A 189 -11.03 3.80 6.21
CA LEU A 189 -11.97 2.90 6.85
C LEU A 189 -11.56 1.46 6.51
N VAL A 190 -11.49 0.57 7.49
CA VAL A 190 -10.97 -0.79 7.30
C VAL A 190 -11.87 -1.84 7.97
N GLY A 191 -11.63 -3.13 7.71
CA GLY A 191 -12.25 -4.21 8.48
C GLY A 191 -13.65 -4.61 8.04
N GLY A 192 -14.43 -5.12 8.99
CA GLY A 192 -15.74 -5.74 8.73
C GLY A 192 -16.75 -4.76 8.11
N ILE A 193 -16.70 -3.49 8.51
CA ILE A 193 -17.57 -2.45 7.96
C ILE A 193 -17.35 -2.23 6.45
N VAL A 194 -16.12 -2.35 5.95
CA VAL A 194 -15.84 -2.26 4.51
C VAL A 194 -16.50 -3.42 3.76
N ARG A 195 -16.30 -4.66 4.26
CA ARG A 195 -16.93 -5.85 3.70
C ARG A 195 -18.46 -5.71 3.65
N ASP A 196 -19.04 -5.21 4.72
CA ASP A 196 -20.50 -5.14 4.86
C ASP A 196 -21.09 -4.02 3.98
N ILE A 197 -20.40 -2.88 3.82
CA ILE A 197 -20.74 -1.87 2.80
C ILE A 197 -20.72 -2.48 1.38
N LEU A 198 -19.71 -3.29 1.05
CA LEU A 198 -19.64 -3.97 -0.25
C LEU A 198 -20.76 -5.02 -0.45
N LEU A 199 -21.25 -5.62 0.63
CA LEU A 199 -22.42 -6.50 0.64
C LEU A 199 -23.77 -5.77 0.74
N ASN A 200 -23.76 -4.43 0.80
CA ASN A 200 -24.92 -3.60 1.04
C ASN A 200 -25.66 -3.94 2.35
N GLN A 201 -24.88 -4.14 3.42
CA GLN A 201 -25.35 -4.45 4.76
C GLN A 201 -24.89 -3.35 5.74
N PRO A 202 -25.73 -2.97 6.72
CA PRO A 202 -25.32 -2.01 7.73
C PRO A 202 -24.32 -2.64 8.70
N ASN A 203 -23.26 -1.90 9.01
CA ASN A 203 -22.30 -2.22 10.07
C ASN A 203 -21.86 -0.90 10.73
N PHE A 204 -21.85 -0.88 12.05
CA PHE A 204 -21.54 0.30 12.85
C PHE A 204 -20.25 0.15 13.67
N ASP A 205 -19.45 -0.88 13.38
CA ASP A 205 -18.12 -1.08 13.95
C ASP A 205 -17.11 -0.26 13.16
N LEU A 206 -16.77 0.92 13.69
CA LEU A 206 -16.01 1.94 12.96
C LEU A 206 -14.52 1.82 13.25
N ASP A 207 -13.81 1.10 12.39
CA ASP A 207 -12.36 0.97 12.41
C ASP A 207 -11.68 1.92 11.41
N ILE A 208 -10.90 2.88 11.91
CA ILE A 208 -10.12 3.81 11.10
C ILE A 208 -8.62 3.57 11.27
N VAL A 209 -7.91 3.56 10.16
CA VAL A 209 -6.45 3.44 10.10
C VAL A 209 -5.84 4.71 9.50
N ILE A 210 -4.81 5.24 10.16
CA ILE A 210 -4.06 6.44 9.78
C ILE A 210 -2.61 6.06 9.47
N GLU A 211 -2.06 6.44 8.32
CA GLU A 211 -0.66 6.07 7.95
C GLU A 211 0.43 6.77 8.77
N VAL A 212 0.07 7.78 9.55
CA VAL A 212 0.95 8.49 10.49
C VAL A 212 0.56 8.19 11.93
N ASP A 213 0.87 9.08 12.88
CA ASP A 213 0.46 8.94 14.27
C ASP A 213 -1.07 9.04 14.45
N GLY A 214 -1.72 7.88 14.54
CA GLY A 214 -3.16 7.76 14.73
C GLY A 214 -3.63 8.27 16.09
N ILE A 215 -2.80 8.27 17.13
CA ILE A 215 -3.17 8.81 18.45
C ILE A 215 -3.25 10.33 18.39
N THR A 216 -2.24 10.96 17.78
CA THR A 216 -2.23 12.41 17.57
C THR A 216 -3.39 12.83 16.67
N PHE A 217 -3.67 12.07 15.61
CA PHE A 217 -4.84 12.28 14.77
C PHE A 217 -6.16 12.18 15.56
N ALA A 218 -6.33 11.13 16.35
CA ALA A 218 -7.52 10.88 17.16
C ALA A 218 -7.79 12.01 18.16
N LYS A 219 -6.74 12.58 18.78
CA LYS A 219 -6.88 13.74 19.68
C LYS A 219 -7.47 14.94 18.93
N ARG A 220 -6.92 15.29 17.76
CA ARG A 220 -7.44 16.39 16.93
C ARG A 220 -8.88 16.14 16.48
N LEU A 221 -9.20 14.92 16.05
CA LEU A 221 -10.58 14.56 15.68
C LEU A 221 -11.54 14.73 16.87
N THR A 222 -11.11 14.35 18.08
CA THR A 222 -11.90 14.49 19.32
C THR A 222 -12.15 15.96 19.67
N GLU A 223 -11.19 16.86 19.44
CA GLU A 223 -11.35 18.30 19.66
C GLU A 223 -12.44 18.90 18.76
N ILE A 224 -12.57 18.40 17.52
CA ILE A 224 -13.53 18.91 16.53
C ILE A 224 -14.92 18.31 16.75
N ILE A 225 -15.02 16.99 16.89
CA ILE A 225 -16.31 16.28 16.98
C ILE A 225 -16.86 16.30 18.42
N GLY A 226 -15.97 16.43 19.40
CA GLY A 226 -16.29 16.34 20.82
C GLY A 226 -16.49 14.89 21.28
N GLY A 227 -16.17 14.63 22.54
CA GLY A 227 -16.26 13.29 23.12
C GLY A 227 -15.16 13.04 24.14
N ARG A 228 -14.88 11.78 24.39
CA ARG A 228 -13.76 11.31 25.22
C ARG A 228 -12.87 10.41 24.39
N ILE A 229 -11.59 10.38 24.72
CA ILE A 229 -10.60 9.52 24.06
C ILE A 229 -9.88 8.67 25.10
N ARG A 230 -9.67 7.38 24.78
CA ARG A 230 -8.78 6.49 25.51
C ARG A 230 -7.66 6.08 24.58
N THR A 231 -6.41 6.22 25.02
CA THR A 231 -5.24 5.96 24.15
C THR A 231 -4.44 4.79 24.70
N HIS A 232 -3.90 3.97 23.80
CA HIS A 232 -3.03 2.85 24.10
C HIS A 232 -1.70 3.04 23.36
N GLN A 233 -0.77 3.79 23.98
CA GLN A 233 0.49 4.18 23.32
C GLN A 233 1.31 2.98 22.81
N LYS A 234 1.36 1.88 23.56
CA LYS A 234 2.10 0.66 23.18
C LYS A 234 1.65 0.09 21.83
N PHE A 235 0.38 0.26 21.45
CA PHE A 235 -0.19 -0.30 20.25
C PHE A 235 -0.46 0.73 19.15
N GLY A 236 -0.23 2.02 19.44
CA GLY A 236 -0.53 3.11 18.51
C GLY A 236 -2.02 3.27 18.22
N THR A 237 -2.89 2.88 19.16
CA THR A 237 -4.35 2.90 19.00
C THR A 237 -5.03 3.86 19.95
N ALA A 238 -6.20 4.34 19.57
CA ALA A 238 -7.08 5.16 20.38
C ALA A 238 -8.54 4.77 20.15
N VAL A 239 -9.32 4.72 21.23
CA VAL A 239 -10.77 4.56 21.20
C VAL A 239 -11.40 5.94 21.42
N LEU A 240 -12.17 6.41 20.45
CA LEU A 240 -13.01 7.59 20.60
C LEU A 240 -14.39 7.17 21.08
N ILE A 241 -14.88 7.88 22.09
CA ILE A 241 -16.21 7.71 22.68
C ILE A 241 -16.96 9.01 22.46
N LEU A 242 -17.89 9.00 21.52
CA LEU A 242 -18.70 10.17 21.18
C LEU A 242 -19.71 10.48 22.29
N LYS A 243 -20.28 11.69 22.27
CA LYS A 243 -21.26 12.14 23.28
C LYS A 243 -22.51 11.27 23.35
N ASN A 244 -22.90 10.64 22.24
CA ASN A 244 -24.01 9.70 22.14
C ASN A 244 -23.66 8.28 22.63
N GLY A 245 -22.44 8.06 23.14
CA GLY A 245 -21.97 6.75 23.61
C GLY A 245 -21.46 5.82 22.50
N PHE A 246 -21.41 6.29 21.25
CA PHE A 246 -20.83 5.52 20.15
C PHE A 246 -19.31 5.40 20.31
N HIS A 247 -18.78 4.22 20.03
CA HIS A 247 -17.35 3.91 20.11
C HIS A 247 -16.79 3.74 18.71
N MET A 248 -15.59 4.25 18.47
CA MET A 248 -14.84 4.02 17.25
C MET A 248 -13.37 3.82 17.56
N ASP A 249 -12.72 2.99 16.75
CA ASP A 249 -11.31 2.66 16.87
C ASP A 249 -10.50 3.44 15.83
N ILE A 250 -9.40 4.03 16.29
CA ILE A 250 -8.41 4.69 15.45
C ILE A 250 -7.05 4.04 15.71
N ALA A 251 -6.48 3.45 14.67
CA ALA A 251 -5.18 2.81 14.72
C ALA A 251 -4.16 3.52 13.83
N THR A 252 -2.92 3.55 14.29
CA THR A 252 -1.77 3.83 13.43
C THR A 252 -1.54 2.63 12.52
N ALA A 253 -1.45 2.86 11.20
CA ALA A 253 -1.10 1.84 10.24
C ALA A 253 0.25 1.24 10.62
N ARG A 254 0.26 -0.08 10.73
CA ARG A 254 1.41 -0.78 11.26
C ARG A 254 1.75 -2.02 10.47
N THR A 255 3.03 -2.35 10.48
CA THR A 255 3.49 -3.67 10.10
C THR A 255 3.70 -4.47 11.37
N GLU A 256 3.14 -5.68 11.41
CA GLU A 256 3.36 -6.62 12.51
C GLU A 256 4.40 -7.66 12.08
N PHE A 257 5.36 -7.90 12.95
CA PHE A 257 6.36 -8.95 12.75
C PHE A 257 6.30 -9.94 13.90
N TYR A 258 6.16 -11.21 13.55
CA TYR A 258 6.22 -12.33 14.47
C TYR A 258 7.61 -12.95 14.34
N GLU A 259 8.40 -12.95 15.41
CA GLU A 259 9.72 -13.60 15.40
C GLU A 259 9.58 -15.12 15.25
N TYR A 260 8.49 -15.68 15.77
CA TYR A 260 8.08 -17.08 15.64
C TYR A 260 6.55 -17.21 15.83
N PRO A 261 5.91 -18.31 15.39
CA PRO A 261 4.48 -18.55 15.60
C PRO A 261 4.11 -18.45 17.09
N ALA A 262 3.03 -17.73 17.39
CA ALA A 262 2.54 -17.39 18.74
C ALA A 262 3.33 -16.34 19.56
N ALA A 263 4.37 -15.71 19.01
CA ALA A 263 4.99 -14.54 19.63
C ALA A 263 4.04 -13.32 19.59
N LEU A 264 4.19 -12.40 20.56
CA LEU A 264 3.56 -11.08 20.43
C LEU A 264 4.28 -10.31 19.31
N PRO A 265 3.54 -9.65 18.39
CA PRO A 265 4.17 -8.99 17.27
C PRO A 265 4.93 -7.72 17.71
N SER A 266 6.08 -7.47 17.10
CA SER A 266 6.69 -6.15 17.12
C SER A 266 5.98 -5.24 16.12
N VAL A 267 5.68 -4.00 16.52
CA VAL A 267 4.89 -3.04 15.76
C VAL A 267 5.79 -1.92 15.22
N GLU A 268 5.92 -1.80 13.90
CA GLU A 268 6.55 -0.64 13.23
C GLU A 268 5.49 0.16 12.45
N ARG A 269 5.70 1.48 12.26
CA ARG A 269 4.85 2.31 11.38
C ARG A 269 4.89 1.76 9.95
N GLY A 270 3.75 1.66 9.30
CA GLY A 270 3.63 1.05 7.97
C GLY A 270 2.59 1.74 7.07
N SER A 271 2.54 1.30 5.82
CA SER A 271 1.48 1.69 4.88
C SER A 271 0.19 0.90 5.13
N ILE A 272 -0.94 1.39 4.61
CA ILE A 272 -2.21 0.66 4.65
C ILE A 272 -2.09 -0.75 4.07
N ARG A 273 -1.26 -0.91 3.01
CA ARG A 273 -1.04 -2.22 2.39
C ARG A 273 -0.42 -3.22 3.38
N GLN A 274 0.52 -2.77 4.21
CA GLN A 274 1.16 -3.61 5.22
C GLN A 274 0.21 -3.90 6.39
N ASP A 275 -0.61 -2.94 6.79
CA ASP A 275 -1.64 -3.14 7.82
C ASP A 275 -2.73 -4.14 7.37
N LEU A 276 -3.10 -4.13 6.10
CA LEU A 276 -4.06 -5.11 5.56
C LEU A 276 -3.43 -6.50 5.40
N TYR A 277 -2.10 -6.60 5.19
CA TYR A 277 -1.41 -7.88 4.99
C TYR A 277 -1.35 -8.75 6.25
N ARG A 278 -1.35 -8.15 7.44
CA ARG A 278 -1.33 -8.84 8.74
C ARG A 278 -2.70 -9.36 9.21
N ARG A 279 -3.73 -9.28 8.36
CA ARG A 279 -5.09 -9.71 8.69
C ARG A 279 -5.30 -11.16 8.29
N ASP A 280 -6.22 -11.83 8.96
CA ASP A 280 -6.42 -13.28 8.77
C ASP A 280 -6.98 -13.61 7.39
N PHE A 281 -8.01 -12.88 6.95
CA PHE A 281 -8.78 -13.22 5.77
C PHE A 281 -8.85 -12.08 4.75
N THR A 282 -8.81 -12.44 3.46
CA THR A 282 -8.89 -11.49 2.34
C THR A 282 -10.12 -10.59 2.44
N ILE A 283 -11.29 -11.17 2.75
CA ILE A 283 -12.56 -10.44 2.87
C ILE A 283 -12.58 -9.37 3.97
N ASN A 284 -11.66 -9.43 4.95
CA ASN A 284 -11.53 -8.43 6.02
C ASN A 284 -10.31 -7.51 5.80
N ALA A 285 -9.61 -7.67 4.67
CA ALA A 285 -8.39 -6.94 4.31
C ALA A 285 -8.60 -6.03 3.10
N MET A 286 -9.67 -5.24 3.18
CA MET A 286 -9.95 -4.14 2.28
C MET A 286 -9.99 -2.85 3.06
N ALA A 287 -9.76 -1.74 2.36
CA ALA A 287 -9.88 -0.40 2.92
C ALA A 287 -10.71 0.49 1.98
N ILE A 288 -11.40 1.49 2.55
CA ILE A 288 -12.00 2.59 1.81
C ILE A 288 -11.24 3.86 2.17
N SER A 289 -10.75 4.59 1.17
CA SER A 289 -10.08 5.87 1.39
C SER A 289 -11.07 6.92 1.91
N LEU A 290 -10.64 7.70 2.90
CA LEU A 290 -11.43 8.77 3.52
C LEU A 290 -11.01 10.17 3.09
N ASN A 291 -9.82 10.35 2.51
CA ASN A 291 -9.36 11.65 2.02
C ASN A 291 -10.30 12.24 0.96
N GLU A 292 -10.51 13.55 0.95
CA GLU A 292 -11.56 14.20 0.14
C GLU A 292 -11.52 13.85 -1.36
N ASP A 293 -10.34 13.92 -1.98
CA ASP A 293 -10.16 13.65 -3.42
C ASP A 293 -10.41 12.18 -3.80
N THR A 294 -10.20 11.27 -2.84
CA THR A 294 -10.24 9.82 -3.05
C THR A 294 -11.36 9.15 -2.24
N PHE A 295 -12.26 9.93 -1.63
CA PHE A 295 -13.29 9.41 -0.74
C PHE A 295 -14.13 8.35 -1.46
N GLY A 296 -14.27 7.17 -0.84
CA GLY A 296 -15.02 6.05 -1.41
C GLY A 296 -14.22 5.15 -2.35
N GLU A 297 -12.94 5.41 -2.61
CA GLU A 297 -12.07 4.49 -3.35
C GLU A 297 -11.75 3.25 -2.52
N VAL A 298 -12.03 2.07 -3.08
CA VAL A 298 -11.76 0.77 -2.44
C VAL A 298 -10.36 0.31 -2.77
N LEU A 299 -9.54 0.10 -1.75
CA LEU A 299 -8.22 -0.50 -1.83
C LEU A 299 -8.36 -2.00 -1.54
N ASP A 300 -8.27 -2.80 -2.60
CA ASP A 300 -8.28 -4.27 -2.55
C ASP A 300 -6.97 -4.82 -3.13
N PHE A 301 -6.00 -5.10 -2.26
CA PHE A 301 -4.71 -5.66 -2.66
C PHE A 301 -4.72 -7.19 -2.82
N PHE A 302 -5.78 -7.86 -2.37
CA PHE A 302 -5.84 -9.32 -2.23
C PHE A 302 -6.92 -9.98 -3.09
N VAL A 303 -7.62 -9.19 -3.91
CA VAL A 303 -8.76 -9.65 -4.72
C VAL A 303 -9.91 -10.16 -3.83
N ALA A 304 -10.08 -9.51 -2.68
CA ALA A 304 -11.07 -9.79 -1.67
C ALA A 304 -12.51 -9.61 -2.18
N GLN A 305 -12.77 -8.65 -3.07
CA GLN A 305 -14.10 -8.48 -3.69
C GLN A 305 -14.53 -9.72 -4.49
N ARG A 306 -13.58 -10.40 -5.14
CA ARG A 306 -13.85 -11.67 -5.85
C ARG A 306 -14.14 -12.80 -4.88
N ASP A 307 -13.38 -12.88 -3.79
CA ASP A 307 -13.60 -13.89 -2.75
C ASP A 307 -14.98 -13.68 -2.09
N LEU A 308 -15.37 -12.43 -1.86
CA LEU A 308 -16.68 -12.04 -1.35
C LEU A 308 -17.81 -12.46 -2.30
N ALA A 309 -17.69 -12.16 -3.60
CA ALA A 309 -18.67 -12.57 -4.61
C ALA A 309 -18.82 -14.09 -4.72
N LYS A 310 -17.72 -14.84 -4.51
CA LYS A 310 -17.69 -16.31 -4.50
C LYS A 310 -18.01 -16.92 -3.14
N ARG A 311 -18.32 -16.11 -2.12
CA ARG A 311 -18.52 -16.54 -0.72
C ARG A 311 -17.37 -17.42 -0.20
N LYS A 312 -16.13 -17.10 -0.60
CA LYS A 312 -14.92 -17.83 -0.23
C LYS A 312 -14.22 -17.08 0.91
N ASN A 313 -13.90 -17.78 1.99
CA ASN A 313 -13.03 -17.24 3.03
C ASN A 313 -11.60 -17.73 2.80
N ARG A 314 -10.71 -16.85 2.32
CA ARG A 314 -9.32 -17.17 1.97
C ARG A 314 -8.37 -16.47 2.94
N VAL A 315 -7.37 -17.20 3.41
CA VAL A 315 -6.32 -16.69 4.30
C VAL A 315 -5.31 -15.84 3.51
N ILE A 316 -4.81 -14.74 4.09
CA ILE A 316 -3.82 -13.86 3.43
C ILE A 316 -2.41 -14.44 3.49
N THR A 317 -1.99 -14.87 4.68
CA THR A 317 -0.74 -15.61 4.91
C THR A 317 -0.99 -16.71 5.92
N ASN A 318 -0.41 -17.89 5.70
CA ASN A 318 -0.28 -18.86 6.77
C ASN A 318 0.71 -18.27 7.79
N LEU A 319 0.21 -17.92 8.97
CA LEU A 319 1.02 -17.71 10.17
C LEU A 319 1.80 -19.00 10.51
#